data_AF-A0A924SP03-F1
#
_entry.id   AF-A0A924SP03-F1
#
_cell.length_a   1.000
_cell.length_b   1.000
_cell.length_c   1.000
_cell.angle_alpha   90.00
_cell.angle_beta   90.00
_cell.angle_gamma   90.00
#
_symmetry.space_group_name_H-M   'P 1'
#
loop_
_entity.id
_entity.type
_entity.pdbx_description
1 polymer ?
#
loop_
_entity_poly.entity_id
_entity_poly.type
_entity_poly.pdbx_seq_one_letter_code
_entity_poly.pdbx_strand_id
1 'polypeptide(L)'
;IAVAHFVCNGQFGLRFANNKAGKNLSADFTGNTITMYVPPTIVNGWPQNNTVGFNAKMPLTNDCILYLMLEKDFVCLDNTSEDQSDNYTNPNTTC
;
A
#
# COMPACT_ATOMS: atom_id res chain seq x y z
N ILE A 1 -0.84 -2.11 5.15
CA ILE A 1 -1.59 -0.88 4.78
C ILE A 1 -1.08 -0.33 3.45
N ALA A 2 -1.95 0.04 2.51
CA ALA A 2 -1.55 0.97 1.45
C ALA A 2 -2.21 2.31 1.72
N VAL A 3 -1.41 3.37 1.69
CA VAL A 3 -1.87 4.72 1.94
C VAL A 3 -1.95 5.44 0.61
N ALA A 4 -3.14 5.93 0.28
CA ALA A 4 -3.33 6.88 -0.81
C ALA A 4 -3.76 8.20 -0.18
N HIS A 5 -2.89 9.21 -0.21
CA HIS A 5 -3.13 10.51 0.44
C HIS A 5 -3.72 11.50 -0.58
N PHE A 6 -4.92 12.02 -0.30
CA PHE A 6 -5.56 13.06 -1.12
C PHE A 6 -6.22 14.13 -0.24
N VAL A 7 -6.10 15.38 -0.68
CA VAL A 7 -6.58 16.58 0.03
C VAL A 7 -7.77 17.18 -0.74
N CYS A 8 -8.95 16.57 -0.69
CA CYS A 8 -10.21 17.15 -1.21
C CYS A 8 -11.45 16.41 -0.62
N ASN A 9 -12.53 17.15 -0.33
CA ASN A 9 -13.78 16.62 0.22
C ASN A 9 -14.51 15.67 -0.75
N GLY A 10 -14.54 14.37 -0.43
CA GLY A 10 -15.30 13.34 -1.14
C GLY A 10 -15.19 11.97 -0.44
N GLN A 11 -16.19 11.08 -0.60
CA GLN A 11 -16.10 9.69 -0.17
C GLN A 11 -15.43 8.85 -1.26
N PHE A 12 -14.35 8.14 -0.92
CA PHE A 12 -13.63 7.27 -1.84
C PHE A 12 -13.47 5.86 -1.26
N GLY A 13 -13.51 4.84 -2.13
CA GLY A 13 -13.17 3.47 -1.79
C GLY A 13 -11.71 3.15 -2.14
N LEU A 14 -11.02 2.39 -1.28
CA LEU A 14 -9.73 1.78 -1.59
C LEU A 14 -9.94 0.30 -1.86
N ARG A 15 -9.41 -0.19 -2.99
CA ARG A 15 -9.45 -1.61 -3.37
C ARG A 15 -8.07 -2.11 -3.76
N PHE A 16 -7.83 -3.38 -3.48
CA PHE A 16 -6.65 -4.11 -3.93
C PHE A 16 -7.07 -5.18 -4.92
N ALA A 17 -6.38 -5.25 -6.05
CA ALA A 17 -6.60 -6.27 -7.05
C ALA A 17 -5.26 -6.88 -7.49
N ASN A 18 -5.26 -8.20 -7.68
CA ASN A 18 -4.11 -8.87 -8.28
C ASN A 18 -4.02 -8.50 -9.76
N ASN A 19 -2.85 -8.08 -10.22
CA ASN A 19 -2.61 -7.86 -11.65
C ASN A 19 -1.71 -8.95 -12.22
N LYS A 20 -2.34 -9.95 -12.86
CA LYS A 20 -1.63 -11.12 -13.42
C LYS A 20 -0.69 -10.79 -14.58
N ALA A 21 -0.83 -9.60 -15.21
CA ALA A 21 -0.01 -9.19 -16.35
C ALA A 21 0.95 -8.02 -16.05
N GLY A 22 0.76 -7.33 -14.92
CA GLY A 22 1.57 -6.18 -14.51
C GLY A 22 2.93 -6.59 -13.96
N LYS A 23 3.97 -5.81 -14.28
CA LYS A 23 5.33 -5.98 -13.74
C LYS A 23 5.63 -5.10 -12.53
N ASN A 24 4.91 -3.99 -12.40
CA ASN A 24 5.10 -2.96 -11.38
C ASN A 24 3.78 -2.69 -10.65
N LEU A 25 3.85 -2.05 -9.48
CA LEU A 25 2.67 -1.45 -8.85
C LEU A 25 2.05 -0.43 -9.80
N SER A 26 0.73 -0.47 -9.93
CA SER A 26 -0.05 0.53 -10.67
C SER A 26 -1.35 0.81 -9.92
N ALA A 27 -2.05 1.85 -10.33
CA ALA A 27 -3.37 2.17 -9.78
C ALA A 27 -4.31 2.63 -10.89
N ASP A 28 -5.61 2.46 -10.65
CA ASP A 28 -6.66 3.07 -11.46
C ASP A 28 -7.66 3.79 -10.55
N PHE A 29 -8.32 4.80 -11.09
CA PHE A 29 -9.39 5.52 -10.40
C PHE A 29 -10.67 5.48 -11.22
N THR A 30 -11.60 4.61 -10.81
CA THR A 30 -12.87 4.41 -11.50
C THR A 30 -14.00 4.35 -10.48
N GLY A 31 -15.10 5.09 -10.71
CA GLY A 31 -16.30 5.04 -9.86
C GLY A 31 -16.02 5.39 -8.39
N ASN A 32 -15.33 6.51 -8.14
CA ASN A 32 -14.91 6.92 -6.80
C ASN A 32 -14.05 5.89 -6.04
N THR A 33 -13.43 4.96 -6.76
CA THR A 33 -12.61 3.91 -6.17
C THR A 33 -11.21 3.94 -6.75
N ILE A 34 -10.21 4.04 -5.87
CA ILE A 34 -8.82 3.79 -6.23
C ILE A 34 -8.58 2.29 -6.09
N THR A 35 -8.18 1.65 -7.19
CA THR A 35 -7.75 0.25 -7.19
C THR A 35 -6.24 0.20 -7.36
N MET A 36 -5.52 -0.25 -6.33
CA MET A 36 -4.10 -0.55 -6.46
C MET A 36 -3.92 -1.98 -6.97
N TYR A 37 -3.14 -2.11 -8.03
CA TYR A 37 -2.80 -3.36 -8.66
C TYR A 37 -1.43 -3.82 -8.19
N VAL A 38 -1.41 -4.97 -7.50
CA VAL A 38 -0.17 -5.55 -6.97
C VAL A 38 0.25 -6.72 -7.87
N PRO A 39 1.48 -6.72 -8.42
CA PRO A 39 1.96 -7.82 -9.24
C PRO A 39 2.23 -9.07 -8.38
N PRO A 40 2.04 -10.29 -8.92
CA PRO A 40 2.30 -11.53 -8.19
C PRO A 40 3.73 -11.64 -7.67
N THR A 41 4.71 -11.05 -8.36
CA THR A 41 6.11 -11.00 -7.93
C THR A 41 6.30 -10.27 -6.60
N ILE A 42 5.41 -9.33 -6.26
CA ILE A 42 5.37 -8.65 -4.96
C ILE A 42 4.58 -9.49 -3.95
N VAL A 43 3.44 -10.06 -4.32
CA VAL A 43 2.59 -10.80 -3.38
C VAL A 43 3.26 -12.10 -2.90
N ASN A 44 3.97 -12.79 -3.79
CA ASN A 44 4.55 -14.09 -3.51
C ASN A 44 5.73 -13.98 -2.54
N GLY A 45 5.56 -14.47 -1.31
CA GLY A 45 6.60 -14.51 -0.29
C GLY A 45 6.80 -13.19 0.47
N TRP A 46 6.09 -12.12 0.11
CA TRP A 46 6.16 -10.86 0.87
C TRP A 46 5.67 -10.98 2.30
N PRO A 47 4.55 -11.67 2.61
CA PRO A 47 4.13 -11.80 4.00
C PRO A 47 5.22 -12.40 4.90
N GLN A 48 6.01 -13.34 4.38
CA GLN A 48 7.02 -14.08 5.13
C GLN A 48 8.41 -13.42 5.17
N ASN A 49 8.71 -12.47 4.27
CA ASN A 49 10.03 -11.87 4.20
C ASN A 49 10.13 -10.55 5.01
N ASN A 50 11.35 -10.02 5.14
CA ASN A 50 11.63 -8.82 5.92
C ASN A 50 11.40 -7.49 5.16
N THR A 51 10.84 -7.54 3.95
CA THR A 51 10.56 -6.34 3.16
C THR A 51 9.38 -5.59 3.79
N VAL A 52 9.64 -4.37 4.25
CA VAL A 52 8.65 -3.48 4.90
C VAL A 52 7.55 -3.08 3.92
N GLY A 53 7.93 -2.71 2.70
CA GLY A 53 6.99 -2.25 1.69
C GLY A 53 7.64 -2.02 0.33
N PHE A 54 6.82 -1.54 -0.60
CA PHE A 54 7.17 -1.27 -1.98
C PHE A 54 6.65 0.11 -2.35
N ASN A 55 7.34 0.77 -3.27
CA ASN A 55 6.87 2.02 -3.86
C ASN A 55 7.02 2.02 -5.38
N ALA A 56 6.24 2.87 -6.04
CA ALA A 56 6.33 3.10 -7.47
C ALA A 56 5.92 4.53 -7.81
N LYS A 57 6.42 5.01 -8.96
CA LYS A 57 5.96 6.26 -9.59
C LYS A 57 5.23 5.89 -10.87
N MET A 58 3.94 6.22 -10.93
CA MET A 58 3.11 5.99 -12.11
C MET A 58 2.89 7.34 -12.82
N PRO A 59 3.44 7.54 -14.02
CA PRO A 59 3.13 8.73 -14.81
C PRO A 59 1.64 8.81 -15.12
N LEU A 60 1.10 10.03 -15.03
CA LEU A 60 -0.26 10.39 -15.43
C LEU A 60 -0.19 11.36 -16.62
N THR A 61 -1.34 11.89 -17.03
CA THR A 61 -1.40 12.97 -18.03
C THR A 61 -0.85 14.27 -17.48
N ASN A 62 -0.49 15.21 -18.37
CA ASN A 62 -0.04 16.56 -18.03
C ASN A 62 1.20 16.60 -17.11
N ASP A 63 2.16 15.69 -17.31
CA ASP A 63 3.39 15.57 -16.53
C ASP A 63 3.19 15.32 -15.02
N CYS A 64 1.98 14.91 -14.62
CA CYS A 64 1.69 14.51 -13.26
C CYS A 64 2.26 13.11 -12.97
N ILE A 65 2.64 12.86 -11.72
CA ILE A 65 3.11 11.55 -11.25
C ILE A 65 2.29 11.15 -10.03
N LEU A 66 1.70 9.96 -10.07
CA LEU A 66 1.11 9.32 -8.91
C LEU A 66 2.20 8.50 -8.19
N TYR A 67 2.50 8.88 -6.95
CA TYR A 67 3.37 8.10 -6.07
C TYR A 67 2.53 7.05 -5.34
N LEU A 68 2.92 5.78 -5.48
CA LEU A 68 2.25 4.63 -4.87
C LEU A 68 3.14 4.05 -3.79
N MET A 69 2.56 3.75 -2.63
CA MET A 69 3.24 3.11 -1.51
C MET A 69 2.37 2.00 -0.93
N LEU A 70 2.98 0.83 -0.78
CA LEU A 70 2.37 -0.39 -0.26
C LEU A 70 3.23 -0.90 0.88
N GLU A 71 2.73 -0.90 2.11
CA GLU A 71 3.51 -1.25 3.29
C GLU A 71 2.81 -2.33 4.12
N LYS A 72 3.59 -3.13 4.85
CA LYS A 72 3.05 -3.95 5.93
C LYS A 72 2.55 -3.05 7.04
N ASP A 73 1.49 -3.48 7.70
CA ASP A 73 1.05 -2.83 8.92
C ASP A 73 1.89 -3.34 10.08
N PHE A 74 2.50 -2.45 10.87
CA PHE A 74 3.39 -2.84 11.97
C PHE A 74 2.80 -2.41 13.30
N VAL A 75 3.07 -3.19 14.35
CA VAL A 75 2.77 -2.82 15.72
C VAL A 75 3.41 -1.47 16.05
N CYS A 76 2.68 -0.59 16.71
CA CYS A 76 3.20 0.72 17.12
C CYS A 76 4.33 0.53 18.14
N LEU A 77 5.30 1.46 18.15
CA LEU A 77 6.36 1.45 19.18
C LEU A 77 5.84 1.89 20.54
N ASP A 78 4.78 2.71 20.54
CA ASP A 78 4.11 3.21 21.73
C ASP A 78 2.82 2.42 22.02
N ASN A 79 2.40 2.43 23.28
CA ASN A 79 1.13 1.82 23.68
C ASN A 79 -0.05 2.54 23.03
N THR A 80 -0.93 1.77 22.39
CA THR A 80 -2.22 2.22 21.85
C THR A 80 -3.35 1.40 22.45
N SER A 81 -4.57 1.96 22.48
CA SER A 81 -5.78 1.22 22.84
C SER A 81 -6.36 0.43 21.66
N GLU A 82 -5.73 0.51 20.49
CA GLU A 82 -6.15 -0.20 19.28
C GLU A 82 -5.75 -1.68 19.33
N ASP A 83 -6.59 -2.55 18.75
CA ASP A 83 -6.24 -3.94 18.50
C ASP A 83 -5.21 -4.00 17.36
N GLN A 84 -4.02 -4.53 17.65
CA GLN A 84 -2.93 -4.71 16.70
C GLN A 84 -2.52 -6.19 16.57
N SER A 85 -3.43 -7.11 16.90
CA SER A 85 -3.14 -8.55 16.95
C SER A 85 -2.83 -9.18 15.59
N ASP A 86 -3.24 -8.56 14.48
CA ASP A 86 -2.95 -8.96 13.11
C ASP A 86 -1.82 -8.16 12.43
N ASN A 87 -1.16 -7.25 13.17
CA ASN A 87 -0.03 -6.47 12.66
C ASN A 87 1.30 -7.23 12.73
N TYR A 88 2.24 -6.85 11.85
CA TYR A 88 3.60 -7.38 11.87
C TYR A 88 4.42 -6.80 13.04
N THR A 89 5.35 -7.59 13.58
CA THR A 89 6.31 -7.08 14.57
C THR A 89 7.15 -5.97 13.97
N ASN A 90 7.22 -4.83 14.66
CA ASN A 90 7.96 -3.67 14.18
C ASN A 90 9.47 -3.95 14.22
N PRO A 91 10.20 -3.77 13.09
CA PRO A 91 11.64 -4.05 13.02
C PRO A 91 12.48 -3.08 13.87
N ASN A 92 11.93 -1.94 14.28
CA ASN A 92 12.61 -0.94 15.12
C ASN A 92 12.37 -1.18 16.63
N THR A 93 11.99 -2.39 17.04
CA THR A 93 11.72 -2.75 18.45
C THR A 93 12.97 -2.95 19.30
N THR A 94 14.16 -2.89 18.69
CA THR A 94 15.44 -3.05 19.40
C THR A 94 16.16 -1.71 19.49
N CYS A 95 16.34 -1.21 20.72
CA CYS A 95 17.26 -0.11 21.04
C CYS A 95 18.68 -0.63 21.26
#